data_AF-A0A350BV44-F1
#
_entry.id   AF-A0A350BV44-F1
#
_cell.length_a   1.000
_cell.length_b   1.000
_cell.length_c   1.000
_cell.angle_alpha   90.00
_cell.angle_beta   90.00
_cell.angle_gamma   90.00
#
_symmetry.space_group_name_H-M   'P 1'
#
loop_
_entity.id
_entity.type
_entity.pdbx_description
1 polymer ?
#
loop_
_entity_poly.entity_id
_entity_poly.type
_entity_poly.pdbx_seq_one_letter_code
_entity_poly.pdbx_strand_id
1 'polypeptide(L)'
;MKLSKTTRTCQCGATGGHYKEDGVNAVYYGNATTIGFANSEFKYALANRPRYGSGVEFTAFVIPDNVPTITHVDIEDYEEVVDYYWDDGFDDMMEEAELAKKQVKLKNVFKDEE
;
A
#
# COMPACT_ATOMS: atom_id res chain seq x y z
N MET A 1 -5.84 -12.54 2.97
CA MET A 1 -5.80 -11.12 2.54
C MET A 1 -5.49 -11.09 1.05
N LYS A 2 -6.16 -10.23 0.26
CA LYS A 2 -5.80 -10.02 -1.15
C LYS A 2 -4.84 -8.84 -1.24
N LEU A 3 -3.70 -9.01 -1.89
CA LEU A 3 -2.76 -7.91 -2.14
C LEU A 3 -3.31 -6.92 -3.18
N SER A 4 -2.88 -5.67 -3.07
CA SER A 4 -3.10 -4.61 -4.05
C SER A 4 -1.77 -3.97 -4.44
N LYS A 5 -1.80 -2.97 -5.32
CA LYS A 5 -0.61 -2.15 -5.63
C LYS A 5 -0.12 -1.36 -4.41
N THR A 6 -1.04 -1.01 -3.52
CA THR A 6 -0.70 -0.48 -2.19
C THR A 6 -0.57 -1.60 -1.16
N THR A 7 0.20 -1.32 -0.12
CA THR A 7 0.40 -2.22 1.01
C THR A 7 -0.93 -2.59 1.64
N ARG A 8 -1.11 -3.90 1.84
CA ARG A 8 -2.20 -4.46 2.63
C ARG A 8 -1.61 -5.26 3.76
N THR A 9 -2.23 -5.18 4.92
CA THR A 9 -1.81 -5.89 6.12
C THR A 9 -2.96 -6.72 6.69
N CYS A 10 -2.62 -7.80 7.42
CA CYS A 10 -3.60 -8.47 8.27
C CYS A 10 -4.17 -7.46 9.27
N GLN A 11 -5.32 -7.77 9.84
CA GLN A 11 -5.89 -6.99 10.94
C GLN A 11 -4.91 -6.79 12.11
N CYS A 12 -3.97 -7.74 12.26
CA CYS A 12 -2.92 -7.73 13.28
C CYS A 12 -1.66 -6.92 12.93
N GLY A 13 -1.46 -6.50 11.67
CA GLY A 13 -0.19 -5.96 11.19
C GLY A 13 0.99 -6.94 11.05
N ALA A 14 0.91 -8.16 11.61
CA ALA A 14 2.01 -9.13 11.61
C ALA A 14 2.39 -9.71 10.23
N THR A 15 1.50 -9.60 9.24
CA THR A 15 1.74 -10.05 7.87
C THR A 15 1.20 -9.01 6.91
N GLY A 16 1.94 -8.72 5.85
CA GLY A 16 1.51 -7.75 4.85
C GLY A 16 2.22 -7.95 3.52
N GLY A 17 1.87 -7.13 2.55
CA GLY A 17 2.51 -7.14 1.25
C GLY A 17 1.82 -6.25 0.23
N HIS A 18 2.40 -6.19 -0.97
CA HIS A 18 1.85 -5.51 -2.12
C HIS A 18 2.28 -6.21 -3.42
N TYR A 19 1.52 -5.96 -4.49
CA TYR A 19 1.97 -6.22 -5.85
C TYR A 19 2.84 -5.07 -6.34
N LYS A 20 3.91 -5.38 -7.06
CA LYS A 20 4.68 -4.41 -7.83
C LYS A 20 3.82 -3.81 -8.95
N GLU A 21 4.32 -2.75 -9.58
CA GLU A 21 3.57 -2.02 -10.61
C GLU A 21 3.10 -2.86 -11.80
N ASP A 22 3.84 -3.91 -12.12
CA ASP A 22 3.50 -4.87 -13.18
C ASP A 22 2.25 -5.72 -12.88
N GLY A 23 1.80 -5.77 -11.63
CA GLY A 23 0.64 -6.56 -11.21
C GLY A 23 0.83 -8.08 -11.24
N VAL A 24 2.06 -8.56 -11.43
CA VAL A 24 2.43 -9.98 -11.49
C VAL A 24 3.37 -10.34 -10.34
N ASN A 25 4.36 -9.48 -10.09
CA ASN A 25 5.35 -9.68 -9.05
C ASN A 25 4.81 -9.14 -7.71
N ALA A 26 5.10 -9.83 -6.62
CA ALA A 26 4.65 -9.45 -5.29
C ALA A 26 5.77 -9.49 -4.25
N VAL A 27 5.67 -8.62 -3.25
CA VAL A 27 6.53 -8.62 -2.07
C VAL A 27 5.64 -8.78 -0.83
N TYR A 28 6.03 -9.65 0.08
CA TYR A 28 5.28 -9.88 1.32
C TYR A 28 6.22 -10.13 2.50
N TYR A 29 5.71 -9.93 3.72
CA TYR A 29 6.42 -10.17 4.97
C TYR A 29 5.56 -10.92 5.99
N GLY A 30 6.22 -11.41 7.03
CA GLY A 30 5.61 -12.15 8.13
C GLY A 30 5.31 -13.60 7.78
N ASN A 31 4.72 -14.33 8.72
CA ASN A 31 4.39 -15.75 8.55
C ASN A 31 3.10 -15.93 7.74
N ALA A 32 3.20 -15.85 6.41
CA ALA A 32 2.08 -15.99 5.49
C ALA A 32 2.34 -17.09 4.45
N THR A 33 1.30 -17.87 4.12
CA THR A 33 1.33 -18.86 3.02
C THR A 33 0.71 -18.27 1.77
N THR A 34 1.44 -18.28 0.67
CA THR A 34 0.98 -17.77 -0.61
C THR A 34 0.15 -18.80 -1.36
N ILE A 35 -1.02 -18.37 -1.84
CA ILE A 35 -1.94 -19.22 -2.60
C ILE A 35 -2.24 -18.61 -3.97
N GLY A 36 -2.32 -19.47 -4.98
CA GLY A 36 -2.71 -19.12 -6.34
C GLY A 36 -4.03 -19.78 -6.72
N PHE A 37 -4.80 -19.11 -7.58
CA PHE A 37 -5.99 -19.67 -8.22
C PHE A 37 -6.23 -18.96 -9.55
N ALA A 38 -6.91 -19.63 -10.48
CA ALA A 38 -7.25 -19.03 -11.77
C ALA A 38 -8.42 -18.05 -11.63
N ASN A 39 -8.19 -16.78 -12.01
CA ASN A 39 -9.23 -15.75 -11.96
C ASN A 39 -10.45 -16.08 -12.83
N SER A 40 -10.26 -16.77 -13.96
CA SER A 40 -11.34 -17.21 -14.84
C SER A 40 -12.25 -18.23 -14.15
N GLU A 41 -11.68 -19.25 -13.52
CA GLU A 41 -12.44 -20.26 -12.77
C GLU A 41 -13.17 -19.64 -11.58
N PHE A 42 -12.51 -18.79 -10.81
CA PHE A 42 -13.14 -18.12 -9.68
C PHE A 42 -14.30 -17.20 -10.11
N LYS A 43 -14.14 -16.44 -11.19
CA LYS A 43 -15.22 -15.61 -11.76
C LYS A 43 -16.40 -16.48 -12.22
N TYR A 44 -16.12 -17.60 -12.89
CA TYR A 44 -17.15 -18.54 -13.30
C TYR A 44 -17.90 -19.12 -12.09
N ALA A 45 -17.18 -19.55 -11.06
CA ALA A 45 -17.78 -20.10 -9.84
C ALA A 45 -18.64 -19.06 -9.10
N LEU A 46 -18.19 -17.81 -9.03
CA LEU A 46 -18.96 -16.70 -8.47
C LEU A 46 -20.24 -16.41 -9.27
N ALA A 47 -20.15 -16.37 -10.60
CA ALA A 47 -21.28 -16.08 -11.47
C ALA A 47 -22.37 -17.18 -11.41
N ASN A 48 -21.94 -18.42 -11.17
CA ASN A 48 -22.83 -19.58 -11.09
C ASN A 48 -23.11 -20.03 -9.64
N ARG A 49 -22.88 -19.14 -8.66
CA ARG A 49 -23.11 -19.45 -7.25
C ARG A 49 -24.59 -19.81 -7.02
N PRO A 50 -24.91 -21.07 -6.65
CA PRO A 50 -26.29 -21.47 -6.43
C PRO A 50 -26.83 -20.87 -5.13
N ARG A 51 -28.16 -20.75 -5.04
CA ARG A 51 -28.82 -20.26 -3.81
C ARG A 51 -28.76 -21.26 -2.66
N TYR A 52 -28.73 -22.56 -2.97
CA TYR A 52 -28.70 -23.67 -2.02
C TYR A 52 -27.86 -24.83 -2.57
N GLY A 53 -27.39 -25.71 -1.70
CA GLY A 53 -26.61 -26.90 -2.07
C GLY A 53 -25.11 -26.60 -2.25
N SER A 54 -24.41 -27.55 -2.87
CA SER A 54 -22.98 -27.43 -3.13
C SER A 54 -22.70 -26.32 -4.14
N GLY A 55 -21.74 -25.46 -3.82
CA GLY A 55 -21.27 -24.41 -4.71
C GLY A 55 -20.53 -24.96 -5.93
N VAL A 56 -20.18 -24.07 -6.86
CA VAL A 56 -19.29 -24.40 -7.98
C VAL A 56 -17.85 -24.40 -7.48
N GLU A 57 -17.13 -25.48 -7.72
CA GLU A 57 -15.74 -25.65 -7.33
C GLU A 57 -14.81 -24.83 -8.24
N PHE A 58 -13.68 -24.39 -7.68
CA PHE A 58 -12.54 -23.83 -8.42
C PHE A 58 -11.25 -24.31 -7.76
N THR A 59 -10.15 -24.35 -8.51
CA THR A 59 -8.89 -24.86 -7.97
C THR A 59 -8.05 -23.75 -7.35
N ALA A 60 -7.63 -23.96 -6.11
CA ALA A 60 -6.59 -23.18 -5.46
C ALA A 60 -5.40 -24.08 -5.12
N PHE A 61 -4.20 -23.53 -5.18
CA PHE A 61 -2.96 -24.24 -4.91
C PHE A 61 -2.02 -23.37 -4.07
N VAL A 62 -1.13 -24.02 -3.31
CA VAL A 62 -0.06 -23.33 -2.60
C VAL A 62 1.05 -22.99 -3.59
N ILE A 63 1.48 -21.74 -3.62
CA ILE A 63 2.61 -21.31 -4.44
C ILE A 63 3.89 -21.73 -3.70
N PRO A 64 4.86 -22.38 -4.38
CA PRO A 64 6.12 -22.78 -3.75
C PRO A 64 6.89 -21.59 -3.16
N ASP A 65 7.67 -21.86 -2.10
CA ASP A 65 8.40 -20.82 -1.37
C ASP A 65 9.43 -20.06 -2.22
N ASN A 66 9.98 -20.71 -3.26
CA ASN A 66 11.02 -20.13 -4.11
C ASN A 66 10.53 -20.00 -5.56
N VAL A 67 9.79 -18.92 -5.83
CA VAL A 67 9.37 -18.55 -7.18
C VAL A 67 9.88 -17.15 -7.53
N PRO A 68 10.28 -16.88 -8.79
CA PRO A 68 10.82 -15.57 -9.18
C PRO A 68 9.85 -14.40 -8.99
N THR A 69 8.54 -14.69 -8.96
CA THR A 69 7.49 -13.67 -8.96
C THR A 69 7.00 -13.27 -7.58
N ILE A 70 7.42 -13.96 -6.53
CA ILE A 70 7.00 -13.65 -5.17
C ILE A 70 8.23 -13.61 -4.28
N THR A 71 8.43 -12.49 -3.61
CA THR A 71 9.57 -12.27 -2.71
C THR A 71 9.08 -12.15 -1.28
N HIS A 72 9.59 -13.01 -0.41
CA HIS A 72 9.43 -12.86 1.04
C HIS A 72 10.56 -11.99 1.57
N VAL A 73 10.23 -10.98 2.37
CA VAL A 73 11.20 -10.09 3.02
C VAL A 73 10.94 -10.03 4.51
N ASP A 74 11.98 -9.69 5.27
CA ASP A 74 11.84 -9.35 6.67
C ASP A 74 11.06 -8.04 6.83
N ILE A 75 10.36 -7.90 7.95
CA ILE A 75 9.53 -6.70 8.21
C ILE A 75 10.36 -5.42 8.27
N GLU A 76 11.63 -5.53 8.68
CA GLU A 76 12.58 -4.41 8.77
C GLU A 76 13.01 -3.90 7.39
N ASP A 77 13.00 -4.77 6.37
CA ASP A 77 13.37 -4.45 4.99
C ASP A 77 12.14 -4.13 4.11
N TYR A 78 10.92 -4.16 4.68
CA TYR A 78 9.71 -3.95 3.93
C TYR A 78 9.42 -2.45 3.73
N GLU A 79 9.42 -2.01 2.48
CA GLU A 79 9.01 -0.66 2.10
C GLU A 79 7.49 -0.56 1.91
N GLU A 80 6.83 0.23 2.75
CA GLU A 80 5.38 0.44 2.65
C GLU A 80 5.01 1.31 1.45
N VAL A 81 4.24 0.75 0.53
CA VAL A 81 3.65 1.48 -0.60
C VAL A 81 2.27 2.03 -0.25
N VAL A 82 2.10 3.36 -0.30
CA VAL A 82 0.83 4.09 -0.09
C VAL A 82 0.44 4.89 -1.34
N ASP A 83 -0.85 5.16 -1.54
CA ASP A 83 -1.42 5.85 -2.71
C ASP A 83 -1.63 7.36 -2.52
N TYR A 84 -1.23 7.92 -1.37
CA TYR A 84 -1.36 9.35 -1.11
C TYR A 84 -0.08 10.09 -1.48
N TYR A 85 -0.18 10.96 -2.49
CA TYR A 85 0.77 12.04 -2.70
C TYR A 85 0.65 13.00 -1.51
N TRP A 86 1.71 13.15 -0.73
CA TRP A 86 1.89 14.36 0.05
C TRP A 86 2.06 15.48 -0.98
N ASP A 87 1.04 16.33 -1.12
CA ASP A 87 1.15 17.61 -1.80
C ASP A 87 2.13 18.45 -0.97
N ASP A 88 3.38 18.43 -1.39
CA ASP A 88 4.53 19.19 -0.95
C ASP A 88 4.25 20.70 -0.83
N GLY A 89 3.16 21.20 -1.42
CA GLY A 89 2.69 22.57 -1.26
C GLY A 89 2.34 23.00 0.18
N PHE A 90 2.11 22.09 1.13
CA PHE A 90 1.80 22.49 2.52
C PHE A 90 3.04 22.92 3.32
N ASP A 91 4.19 22.28 3.10
CA ASP A 91 5.44 22.65 3.78
C ASP A 91 6.03 23.94 3.20
N ASP A 92 5.99 24.09 1.88
CA ASP A 92 6.44 25.30 1.18
C ASP A 92 5.62 26.54 1.62
N MET A 93 4.29 26.41 1.73
CA MET A 93 3.43 27.49 2.23
C MET A 93 3.72 27.88 3.69
N MET A 94 4.14 26.93 4.53
CA MET A 94 4.47 27.21 5.92
C MET A 94 5.78 27.99 6.03
N GLU A 95 6.79 27.63 5.24
CA GLU A 95 8.07 28.33 5.18
C GLU A 95 7.91 29.77 4.67
N GLU A 96 7.12 29.98 3.61
CA GLU A 96 6.80 31.32 3.10
C GLU A 96 6.09 32.18 4.15
N ALA A 97 5.14 31.60 4.90
CA ALA A 97 4.44 32.31 5.97
C ALA A 97 5.36 32.70 7.13
N GLU A 98 6.36 31.88 7.47
CA GLU A 98 7.38 32.22 8.46
C GLU A 98 8.31 33.33 7.98
N LEU A 99 8.76 33.28 6.72
CA LEU A 99 9.58 34.33 6.11
C LEU A 99 8.83 35.66 6.10
N ALA A 100 7.55 35.67 5.72
CA ALA A 100 6.72 36.86 5.76
C ALA A 100 6.59 37.42 7.19
N LYS A 101 6.36 36.57 8.20
CA LYS A 101 6.33 36.98 9.62
C LYS A 101 7.66 37.57 10.08
N LYS A 102 8.80 36.99 9.67
CA LYS A 102 10.15 37.51 10.00
C LYS A 102 10.39 38.87 9.35
N GLN A 103 10.01 39.05 8.08
CA GLN A 103 10.13 40.32 7.37
C GLN A 103 9.26 41.43 7.99
N VAL A 104 8.02 41.12 8.38
CA VAL A 104 7.13 42.08 9.05
C VAL A 104 7.69 42.48 10.42
N LYS A 105 8.22 41.52 11.20
CA LYS A 105 8.89 41.82 12.47
C LYS A 105 10.09 42.76 12.27
N LEU A 106 10.97 42.47 11.31
CA LEU A 106 12.12 43.32 10.99
C LEU A 106 11.68 44.74 10.60
N LYS A 107 10.68 44.89 9.73
CA LYS A 107 10.17 46.21 9.31
C LYS A 107 9.57 47.03 10.45
N ASN A 108 9.02 46.39 11.48
CA ASN A 108 8.48 47.08 12.64
C ASN A 108 9.58 47.52 13.62
N VAL A 109 10.70 46.79 13.72
CA VAL A 109 11.85 47.20 14.57
C VAL A 109 12.51 48.49 14.07
N PHE A 110 12.55 48.71 12.76
CA PHE A 110 13.17 49.92 12.16
C PHE A 110 12.22 51.11 12.01
N LYS A 111 10.98 51.02 12.51
CA LYS A 111 9.99 52.12 12.46
C LYS A 111 9.97 53.00 13.70
N ASP A 112 10.64 52.59 14.78
CA ASP A 112 10.63 53.28 16.07
C ASP A 112 11.88 54.16 16.30
N GLU A 113 12.67 54.46 15.26
CA GLU A 113 13.89 55.29 15.32
C GLU A 113 13.79 56.67 14.62
N GLU A 114 12.58 57.23 14.43
CA GLU A 114 12.37 58.64 14.05
C GLU A 114 11.55 59.42 15.09
#